data_AF-A0A1H6S770-F1
#
_entry.id   AF-A0A1H6S770-F1
#
_cell.length_a   1.000
_cell.length_b   1.000
_cell.length_c   1.000
_cell.angle_alpha   90.00
_cell.angle_beta   90.00
_cell.angle_gamma   90.00
#
_symmetry.space_group_name_H-M   'P 1'
#
loop_
_entity.id
_entity.type
_entity.pdbx_description
1 polymer ?
#
loop_
_entity_poly.entity_id
_entity_poly.type
_entity_poly.pdbx_seq_one_letter_code
_entity_poly.pdbx_strand_id
1 'polypeptide(L)'
;MHRVERDHAIQRQLGGVGRLAVDAVLASAAVPELFRAVEIHGHLHWDGLFSQNPPVDDLMDLPERKPEELWVIQINPQEFDGEPTTSEVIADRRNELAGNISLNQELRFIETVNEWIETGKLPADEFTKTEIHRIQMGQRFHCSTKVDRSAAFITDLQRLGVTQAKEFLTERGSDYSP
;
A
#
# COMPACT_ATOMS: atom_id res chain seq x y z
N MET A 1 -30.96 -6.30 -3.50
CA MET A 1 -30.11 -5.38 -4.27
C MET A 1 -28.89 -5.11 -3.41
N HIS A 2 -27.80 -5.85 -3.61
CA HIS A 2 -26.61 -5.73 -2.77
C HIS A 2 -25.83 -4.49 -3.19
N ARG A 3 -25.51 -3.64 -2.22
CA ARG A 3 -24.77 -2.39 -2.40
C ARG A 3 -23.29 -2.68 -2.16
N VAL A 4 -22.44 -2.29 -3.11
CA VAL A 4 -20.98 -2.31 -2.96
C VAL A 4 -20.61 -0.97 -2.33
N GLU A 5 -20.21 -0.97 -1.07
CA GLU A 5 -19.83 0.26 -0.34
C GLU A 5 -18.31 0.40 -0.24
N ARG A 6 -17.83 1.66 -0.16
CA ARG A 6 -16.40 2.00 -0.06
C ARG A 6 -15.87 1.76 1.34
N ASP A 7 -14.62 1.32 1.41
CA ASP A 7 -13.98 0.57 2.48
C ASP A 7 -13.63 1.32 3.78
N HIS A 8 -14.17 2.52 4.03
CA HIS A 8 -13.90 3.26 5.27
C HIS A 8 -14.36 2.53 6.55
N ALA A 9 -15.24 1.54 6.42
CA ALA A 9 -15.91 0.90 7.55
C ALA A 9 -15.12 -0.26 8.17
N ILE A 10 -14.35 -1.04 7.40
CA ILE A 10 -13.79 -2.31 7.91
C ILE A 10 -12.70 -2.08 8.97
N GLN A 11 -11.75 -1.17 8.72
CA GLN A 11 -10.63 -0.97 9.66
C GLN A 11 -11.08 -0.30 10.97
N ARG A 12 -12.11 0.57 10.93
CA ARG A 12 -12.65 1.22 12.13
C ARG A 12 -13.71 0.38 12.86
N GLN A 13 -14.51 -0.45 12.18
CA GLN A 13 -15.55 -1.27 12.82
C GLN A 13 -15.05 -2.57 13.44
N LEU A 14 -13.85 -3.05 13.08
CA LEU A 14 -13.32 -4.31 13.60
C LEU A 14 -12.61 -4.21 14.96
N GLY A 15 -12.53 -3.01 15.55
CA GLY A 15 -12.25 -2.83 16.97
C GLY A 15 -10.85 -3.22 17.42
N GLY A 16 -9.97 -2.22 17.58
CA GLY A 16 -8.76 -2.29 18.39
C GLY A 16 -7.64 -3.18 17.86
N VAL A 17 -6.41 -2.82 18.22
CA VAL A 17 -5.21 -3.62 17.99
C VAL A 17 -5.41 -5.00 18.64
N GLY A 18 -5.70 -6.04 17.84
CA GLY A 18 -5.71 -7.42 18.34
C GLY A 18 -6.69 -8.42 17.70
N ARG A 19 -7.65 -8.04 16.86
CA ARG A 19 -8.49 -9.02 16.14
C ARG A 19 -8.46 -8.82 14.63
N LEU A 20 -7.49 -9.46 13.97
CA LEU A 20 -7.60 -9.76 12.55
C LEU A 20 -8.73 -10.79 12.36
N ALA A 21 -9.92 -10.34 12.00
CA ALA A 21 -10.99 -11.24 11.58
C ALA A 21 -10.59 -11.86 10.23
N VAL A 22 -10.75 -13.19 10.11
CA VAL A 22 -10.43 -13.93 8.87
C VAL A 22 -11.13 -13.31 7.65
N ASP A 23 -12.38 -12.87 7.82
CA ASP A 23 -13.16 -12.22 6.78
C ASP A 23 -12.54 -10.90 6.31
N ALA A 24 -11.92 -10.13 7.22
CA ALA A 24 -11.23 -8.89 6.88
C ALA A 24 -9.98 -9.14 6.03
N VAL A 25 -9.22 -10.19 6.37
CA VAL A 25 -8.06 -10.62 5.56
C VAL A 25 -8.53 -11.10 4.18
N LEU A 26 -9.62 -11.85 4.11
CA LEU A 26 -10.19 -12.32 2.86
C LEU A 26 -10.70 -11.17 1.98
N ALA A 27 -11.40 -10.19 2.55
CA ALA A 27 -11.87 -9.01 1.82
C ALA A 27 -10.69 -8.18 1.28
N SER A 28 -9.66 -7.94 2.09
CA SER A 28 -8.45 -7.23 1.66
C SER A 28 -7.67 -7.94 0.55
N ALA A 29 -7.86 -9.26 0.36
CA ALA A 29 -7.22 -10.04 -0.68
C ALA A 29 -8.14 -10.31 -1.90
N ALA A 30 -9.39 -9.82 -1.88
CA ALA A 30 -10.39 -10.11 -2.90
C ALA A 30 -10.24 -9.19 -4.12
N VAL A 31 -9.18 -9.39 -4.91
CA VAL A 31 -8.96 -8.66 -6.18
C VAL A 31 -10.17 -8.85 -7.11
N PRO A 32 -10.86 -7.78 -7.56
CA PRO A 32 -12.15 -7.87 -8.26
C PRO A 32 -12.17 -8.75 -9.51
N GLU A 33 -11.05 -8.84 -10.22
CA GLU A 33 -10.92 -9.62 -11.46
C GLU A 33 -10.66 -11.11 -11.21
N LEU A 34 -10.25 -11.49 -9.99
CA LEU A 34 -9.88 -12.85 -9.63
C LEU A 34 -10.84 -13.47 -8.62
N PHE A 35 -11.49 -12.67 -7.78
CA PHE A 35 -12.31 -13.15 -6.67
C PHE A 35 -13.68 -12.47 -6.60
N ARG A 36 -14.67 -13.23 -6.11
CA ARG A 36 -15.98 -12.67 -5.76
C ARG A 36 -15.86 -11.76 -4.55
N ALA A 37 -16.76 -10.79 -4.45
CA ALA A 37 -16.86 -9.94 -3.28
C ALA A 37 -17.13 -10.80 -2.03
N VAL A 38 -16.49 -10.45 -0.93
CA VAL A 38 -16.66 -11.07 0.39
C VAL A 38 -17.78 -10.31 1.11
N GLU A 39 -18.74 -11.03 1.68
CA GLU A 39 -19.83 -10.42 2.46
C GLU A 39 -19.41 -10.26 3.91
N ILE A 40 -19.39 -9.03 4.41
CA ILE A 40 -19.09 -8.70 5.81
C ILE A 40 -20.22 -7.80 6.33
N HIS A 41 -20.86 -8.21 7.42
CA HIS A 41 -21.97 -7.49 8.04
C HIS A 41 -23.12 -7.08 7.08
N GLY A 42 -23.37 -7.86 6.01
CA GLY A 42 -24.42 -7.59 5.03
C GLY A 42 -24.00 -6.68 3.86
N HIS A 43 -22.72 -6.29 3.80
CA HIS A 43 -22.13 -5.48 2.74
C HIS A 43 -21.13 -6.31 1.93
N LEU A 44 -21.05 -6.06 0.63
CA LEU A 44 -20.11 -6.74 -0.27
C LEU A 44 -18.83 -5.93 -0.44
N HIS A 45 -17.69 -6.58 -0.19
CA HIS A 45 -16.37 -5.97 -0.20
C HIS A 45 -15.45 -6.67 -1.20
N TRP A 46 -14.63 -5.87 -1.86
CA TRP A 46 -13.47 -6.32 -2.64
C TRP A 46 -12.22 -5.67 -2.06
N ASP A 47 -11.05 -6.06 -2.57
CA ASP A 47 -9.77 -5.43 -2.24
C ASP A 47 -9.87 -3.89 -2.29
N GLY A 48 -9.40 -3.26 -1.22
CA GLY A 48 -9.42 -1.82 -0.98
C GLY A 48 -8.48 -1.00 -1.86
N LEU A 49 -7.81 -1.63 -2.84
CA LEU A 49 -6.90 -0.99 -3.82
C LEU A 49 -7.45 0.30 -4.47
N PHE A 50 -8.77 0.43 -4.62
CA PHE A 50 -9.43 1.62 -5.18
C PHE A 50 -9.84 2.67 -4.13
N SER A 51 -9.74 2.36 -2.85
CA SER A 51 -10.12 3.26 -1.75
C SER A 51 -8.88 3.80 -1.03
N GLN A 52 -8.10 2.92 -0.40
CA GLN A 52 -6.97 3.25 0.46
C GLN A 52 -6.00 2.06 0.46
N ASN A 53 -4.85 2.17 -0.21
CA ASN A 53 -3.83 1.12 -0.19
C ASN A 53 -2.42 1.68 -0.44
N PRO A 54 -1.60 1.86 0.61
CA PRO A 54 -1.87 1.64 2.03
C PRO A 54 -2.67 2.80 2.66
N PRO A 55 -3.39 2.58 3.78
CA PRO A 55 -4.10 3.63 4.53
C PRO A 55 -3.10 4.44 5.36
N VAL A 56 -2.40 5.37 4.72
CA VAL A 56 -1.34 6.14 5.36
C VAL A 56 -1.92 7.08 6.40
N ASP A 57 -3.04 7.73 6.11
CA ASP A 57 -3.74 8.62 7.05
C ASP A 57 -4.03 7.98 8.41
N ASP A 58 -4.50 6.72 8.43
CA ASP A 58 -4.79 6.01 9.68
C ASP A 58 -3.53 5.72 10.51
N LEU A 59 -2.36 5.55 9.86
CA LEU A 59 -1.07 5.42 10.55
C LEU A 59 -0.59 6.75 11.14
N MET A 60 -0.98 7.87 10.52
CA MET A 60 -0.60 9.23 10.92
C MET A 60 -1.49 9.81 12.03
N ASP A 61 -2.66 9.21 12.30
CA ASP A 61 -3.61 9.60 13.35
C ASP A 61 -3.35 8.91 14.71
N LEU A 62 -2.16 8.30 14.89
CA LEU A 62 -1.80 7.63 16.15
C LEU A 62 -1.57 8.66 17.28
N PRO A 63 -2.23 8.50 18.45
CA PRO A 63 -2.35 9.56 19.46
C PRO A 63 -1.10 9.86 20.29
N GLU A 64 -0.08 9.00 20.26
CA GLU A 64 1.05 9.09 21.19
C GLU A 64 2.35 9.61 20.54
N ARG A 65 2.58 9.30 19.25
CA ARG A 65 3.71 9.85 18.47
C ARG A 65 3.55 9.54 17.00
N LYS A 66 3.61 10.56 16.14
CA LYS A 66 3.71 10.38 14.69
C LYS A 66 5.06 9.74 14.33
N PRO A 67 5.12 8.84 13.36
CA PRO A 67 6.39 8.24 12.94
C PRO A 67 7.31 9.30 12.32
N GLU A 68 8.58 9.26 12.67
CA GLU A 68 9.63 10.09 12.04
C GLU A 68 9.91 9.62 10.61
N GLU A 69 9.65 8.35 10.32
CA GLU A 69 9.86 7.75 9.00
C GLU A 69 8.68 6.87 8.59
N LEU A 70 8.29 6.95 7.31
CA LEU A 70 7.33 6.09 6.66
C LEU A 70 8.03 5.28 5.57
N TRP A 71 8.08 3.95 5.72
CA TRP A 71 8.65 3.06 4.72
C TRP A 71 7.55 2.40 3.90
N VAL A 72 7.51 2.72 2.61
CA VAL A 72 6.51 2.22 1.66
C VAL A 72 7.13 1.10 0.85
N ILE A 73 6.67 -0.14 1.07
CA ILE A 73 7.04 -1.29 0.26
C ILE A 73 6.12 -1.31 -0.97
N GLN A 74 6.66 -0.90 -2.11
CA GLN A 74 5.88 -0.74 -3.33
C GLN A 74 6.06 -1.96 -4.26
N ILE A 75 5.01 -2.79 -4.31
CA ILE A 75 4.97 -4.00 -5.15
C ILE A 75 4.66 -3.66 -6.61
N ASN A 76 3.65 -2.82 -6.83
CA ASN A 76 3.24 -2.43 -8.19
C ASN A 76 4.21 -1.40 -8.77
N PRO A 77 4.75 -1.61 -9.98
CA PRO A 77 5.67 -0.65 -10.58
C PRO A 77 4.94 0.65 -10.95
N GLN A 78 5.61 1.80 -10.75
CA GLN A 78 5.10 3.11 -11.21
C GLN A 78 5.07 3.18 -12.74
N GLU A 79 6.11 2.66 -13.36
CA GLU A 79 6.32 2.70 -14.81
C GLU A 79 5.94 1.38 -15.47
N PHE A 80 5.62 1.44 -16.76
CA PHE A 80 5.31 0.28 -17.58
C PHE A 80 6.15 0.38 -18.84
N ASP A 81 7.01 -0.61 -19.06
CA ASP A 81 7.76 -0.73 -20.30
C ASP A 81 6.93 -1.47 -21.37
N GLY A 82 6.88 -0.91 -22.57
CA GLY A 82 6.08 -1.40 -23.70
C GLY A 82 4.64 -0.88 -23.77
N GLU A 83 3.80 -1.56 -24.57
CA GLU A 83 2.39 -1.22 -24.78
C GLU A 83 1.46 -2.34 -24.26
N PRO A 84 0.46 -2.04 -23.41
CA PRO A 84 -0.51 -3.02 -22.95
C PRO A 84 -1.52 -3.33 -24.07
N THR A 85 -1.29 -4.41 -24.83
CA THR A 85 -2.09 -4.72 -26.03
C THR A 85 -3.20 -5.74 -25.80
N THR A 86 -3.12 -6.58 -24.76
CA THR A 86 -4.15 -7.58 -24.45
C THR A 86 -5.08 -7.06 -23.36
N SER A 87 -6.35 -7.47 -23.38
CA SER A 87 -7.34 -7.05 -22.36
C SER A 87 -6.90 -7.36 -20.94
N GLU A 88 -6.22 -8.50 -20.73
CA GLU A 88 -5.67 -8.90 -19.44
C GLU A 88 -4.56 -7.95 -18.97
N VAL A 89 -3.62 -7.60 -19.86
CA VAL A 89 -2.52 -6.69 -19.53
C VAL A 89 -3.03 -5.25 -19.34
N ILE A 90 -4.05 -4.84 -20.10
CA ILE A 90 -4.71 -3.54 -19.93
C ILE A 90 -5.42 -3.45 -18.57
N ALA A 91 -6.19 -4.49 -18.22
CA ALA A 91 -6.90 -4.55 -16.95
C ALA A 91 -5.92 -4.55 -15.77
N ASP A 92 -4.83 -5.32 -15.88
CA ASP A 92 -3.78 -5.35 -14.88
C ASP A 92 -3.10 -3.99 -14.72
N ARG A 93 -2.75 -3.33 -15.83
CA ARG A 93 -2.15 -2.00 -15.79
C ARG A 93 -3.10 -0.96 -15.19
N ARG A 94 -4.40 -1.04 -15.47
CA ARG A 94 -5.39 -0.18 -14.83
C ARG A 94 -5.39 -0.37 -13.31
N ASN A 95 -5.30 -1.60 -12.82
CA ASN A 95 -5.27 -1.89 -11.39
C ASN A 95 -3.96 -1.38 -10.74
N GLU A 96 -2.81 -1.59 -11.40
CA GLU A 96 -1.52 -1.01 -10.98
C GLU A 96 -1.62 0.53 -10.85
N LEU A 97 -2.17 1.20 -11.87
CA LEU A 97 -2.33 2.66 -11.89
C LEU A 97 -3.27 3.16 -10.80
N ALA A 98 -4.40 2.49 -10.57
CA ALA A 98 -5.34 2.86 -9.53
C ALA A 98 -4.70 2.80 -8.13
N GLY A 99 -3.98 1.72 -7.83
CA GLY A 99 -3.22 1.59 -6.58
C GLY A 99 -2.16 2.68 -6.44
N ASN A 100 -1.39 2.95 -7.50
CA ASN A 100 -0.38 4.01 -7.48
C ASN A 100 -0.98 5.41 -7.27
N ILE A 101 -2.16 5.70 -7.85
CA ILE A 101 -2.85 6.97 -7.65
C ILE A 101 -3.26 7.12 -6.17
N SER A 102 -3.87 6.10 -5.59
CA SER A 102 -4.28 6.11 -4.17
C SER A 102 -3.06 6.34 -3.26
N LEU A 103 -2.00 5.54 -3.41
CA LEU A 103 -0.76 5.71 -2.64
C LEU A 103 -0.15 7.11 -2.81
N ASN A 104 -0.04 7.62 -4.05
CA ASN A 104 0.60 8.93 -4.28
C ASN A 104 -0.23 10.10 -3.72
N GLN A 105 -1.56 9.97 -3.62
CA GLN A 105 -2.41 10.98 -2.99
C GLN A 105 -2.16 11.06 -1.48
N GLU A 106 -2.09 9.90 -0.83
CA GLU A 106 -1.75 9.76 0.59
C GLU A 106 -0.36 10.32 0.91
N LEU A 107 0.66 9.96 0.13
CA LEU A 107 2.02 10.46 0.34
C LEU A 107 2.13 11.97 0.14
N ARG A 108 1.41 12.52 -0.85
CA ARG A 108 1.36 13.98 -1.08
C ARG A 108 0.76 14.72 0.11
N PHE A 109 -0.20 14.12 0.82
CA PHE A 109 -0.76 14.72 2.03
C PHE A 109 0.31 14.87 3.10
N ILE A 110 1.11 13.83 3.37
CA ILE A 110 2.25 13.91 4.30
C ILE A 110 3.25 14.97 3.84
N GLU A 111 3.63 14.97 2.56
CA GLU A 111 4.57 15.96 2.01
C GLU A 111 4.07 17.39 2.21
N THR A 112 2.76 17.62 2.05
CA THR A 112 2.13 18.93 2.29
C THR A 112 2.18 19.31 3.77
N VAL A 113 1.93 18.37 4.68
CA VAL A 113 2.05 18.60 6.13
C VAL A 113 3.50 18.95 6.49
N ASN A 114 4.47 18.22 5.94
CA ASN A 114 5.89 18.52 6.13
C ASN A 114 6.24 19.93 5.64
N GLU A 115 5.77 20.34 4.46
CA GLU A 115 5.97 21.70 3.94
C GLU A 115 5.35 22.75 4.88
N TRP A 116 4.18 22.49 5.46
CA TRP A 116 3.53 23.42 6.38
C TRP A 116 4.29 23.56 7.70
N ILE A 117 4.92 22.50 8.18
CA ILE A 117 5.83 22.56 9.35
C ILE A 117 7.06 23.40 9.00
N GLU A 118 7.71 23.12 7.86
CA GLU A 118 8.93 23.81 7.41
C GLU A 118 8.70 25.31 7.16
N THR A 119 7.52 25.67 6.63
CA THR A 119 7.15 27.06 6.35
C THR A 119 6.55 27.79 7.56
N GLY A 120 6.43 27.13 8.72
CA GLY A 120 5.89 27.71 9.95
C GLY A 120 4.37 27.93 9.93
N LYS A 121 3.64 27.33 8.98
CA LYS A 121 2.16 27.31 8.96
C LYS A 121 1.60 26.36 10.03
N LEU A 122 2.37 25.34 10.41
CA LEU A 122 2.10 24.47 11.54
C LEU A 122 3.20 24.59 12.61
N PRO A 123 2.85 24.53 13.90
CA PRO A 123 3.81 24.60 14.99
C PRO A 123 4.69 23.33 15.05
N ALA A 124 6.01 23.50 14.93
CA ALA A 124 6.96 22.39 14.89
C ALA A 124 7.13 21.66 16.24
N ASP A 125 6.61 22.22 17.34
CA ASP A 125 6.57 21.61 18.66
C ASP A 125 5.34 20.72 18.88
N GLU A 126 4.29 20.87 18.07
CA GLU A 126 3.09 20.02 18.11
C GLU A 126 3.05 19.02 16.94
N PHE A 127 3.75 19.30 15.83
CA PHE A 127 3.77 18.48 14.63
C PHE A 127 5.18 17.98 14.29
N THR A 128 5.28 16.71 13.95
CA THR A 128 6.53 16.06 13.54
C THR A 128 6.58 15.90 12.02
N LYS A 129 7.76 16.18 11.43
CA LYS A 129 8.05 15.87 10.03
C LYS A 129 8.25 14.37 9.87
N THR A 130 7.68 13.79 8.81
CA THR A 130 7.84 12.37 8.48
C THR A 130 8.62 12.22 7.19
N GLU A 131 9.78 11.56 7.23
CA GLU A 131 10.55 11.21 6.04
C GLU A 131 9.93 10.01 5.34
N ILE A 132 9.75 10.09 4.02
CA ILE A 132 9.11 9.03 3.23
C ILE A 132 10.18 8.28 2.45
N HIS A 133 10.30 6.99 2.70
CA HIS A 133 11.18 6.08 1.97
C HIS A 133 10.36 5.12 1.13
N ARG A 134 10.70 4.97 -0.15
CA ARG A 134 10.04 4.03 -1.07
C ARG A 134 10.99 2.89 -1.39
N ILE A 135 10.59 1.67 -1.04
CA ILE A 135 11.31 0.43 -1.36
C ILE A 135 10.57 -0.23 -2.52
N GLN A 136 11.13 -0.14 -3.72
CA GLN A 136 10.55 -0.73 -4.92
C GLN A 136 11.02 -2.18 -5.07
N MET A 137 10.23 -3.04 -5.72
CA MET A 137 10.68 -4.41 -6.00
C MET A 137 11.56 -4.52 -7.24
N GLY A 138 11.61 -3.49 -8.09
CA GLY A 138 12.44 -3.41 -9.31
C GLY A 138 12.09 -4.41 -10.43
N GLN A 139 11.40 -5.50 -10.10
CA GLN A 139 10.99 -6.54 -11.03
C GLN A 139 9.48 -6.51 -11.25
N ARG A 140 9.09 -6.56 -12.52
CA ARG A 140 7.68 -6.75 -12.91
C ARG A 140 7.37 -8.21 -13.14
N PHE A 141 6.25 -8.66 -12.59
CA PHE A 141 5.71 -10.00 -12.83
C PHE A 141 4.50 -9.94 -13.76
N HIS A 142 4.37 -10.92 -14.65
CA HIS A 142 3.21 -11.01 -15.53
C HIS A 142 1.92 -11.26 -14.73
N CYS A 143 0.76 -10.82 -15.23
CA CYS A 143 -0.52 -10.92 -14.52
C CYS A 143 -0.86 -12.36 -14.10
N SER A 144 -0.44 -13.36 -14.88
CA SER A 144 -0.61 -14.79 -14.60
C SER A 144 0.05 -15.25 -13.30
N THR A 145 1.10 -14.57 -12.84
CA THR A 145 1.80 -14.92 -11.59
C THR A 145 0.94 -14.68 -10.35
N LYS A 146 -0.12 -13.87 -10.43
CA LYS A 146 -1.02 -13.59 -9.29
C LYS A 146 -1.74 -14.83 -8.75
N VAL A 147 -1.85 -15.88 -9.56
CA VAL A 147 -2.45 -17.16 -9.15
C VAL A 147 -1.42 -18.26 -8.91
N ASP A 148 -0.13 -18.00 -9.20
CA ASP A 148 0.97 -18.92 -8.95
C ASP A 148 1.21 -19.05 -7.44
N ARG A 149 1.10 -20.28 -6.96
CA ARG A 149 1.28 -20.66 -5.55
C ARG A 149 2.41 -21.68 -5.39
N SER A 150 3.27 -21.81 -6.39
CA SER A 150 4.39 -22.73 -6.34
C SER A 150 5.38 -22.31 -5.27
N ALA A 151 5.91 -23.29 -4.53
CA ALA A 151 6.90 -23.03 -3.49
C ALA A 151 8.16 -22.33 -4.05
N ALA A 152 8.55 -22.67 -5.29
CA ALA A 152 9.67 -22.03 -5.97
C ALA A 152 9.42 -20.53 -6.17
N PHE A 153 8.27 -20.15 -6.74
CA PHE A 153 7.96 -18.75 -6.98
C PHE A 153 7.87 -17.93 -5.69
N ILE A 154 7.24 -18.48 -4.64
CA ILE A 154 7.18 -17.83 -3.31
C ILE A 154 8.59 -17.64 -2.74
N THR A 155 9.47 -18.63 -2.88
CA THR A 155 10.87 -18.53 -2.42
C THR A 155 11.63 -17.43 -3.18
N ASP A 156 11.37 -17.27 -4.48
CA ASP A 156 11.99 -16.22 -5.28
C ASP A 156 11.48 -14.83 -4.87
N LEU A 157 10.18 -14.67 -4.60
CA LEU A 157 9.62 -13.41 -4.05
C LEU A 157 10.22 -13.04 -2.69
N GLN A 158 10.37 -14.02 -1.79
CA GLN A 158 11.03 -13.81 -0.49
C GLN A 158 12.49 -13.36 -0.67
N ARG A 159 13.22 -13.99 -1.59
CA ARG A 159 14.61 -13.63 -1.88
C ARG A 159 14.71 -12.21 -2.46
N LEU A 160 13.81 -11.85 -3.37
CA LEU A 160 13.74 -10.50 -3.93
C LEU A 160 13.53 -9.46 -2.83
N GLY A 161 12.57 -9.69 -1.92
CA GLY A 161 12.33 -8.80 -0.79
C GLY A 161 13.55 -8.65 0.14
N VAL A 162 14.26 -9.75 0.42
CA VAL A 162 15.52 -9.70 1.21
C VAL A 162 16.61 -8.90 0.49
N THR A 163 16.73 -9.03 -0.83
CA THR A 163 17.70 -8.26 -1.62
C THR A 163 17.37 -6.76 -1.57
N GLN A 164 16.13 -6.39 -1.85
CA GLN A 164 15.70 -4.97 -1.84
C GLN A 164 15.84 -4.33 -0.45
N ALA A 165 15.52 -5.07 0.62
CA ALA A 165 15.74 -4.58 1.98
C ALA A 165 17.22 -4.34 2.30
N LYS A 166 18.12 -5.22 1.83
CA LYS A 166 19.57 -5.06 2.02
C LYS A 166 20.12 -3.85 1.25
N GLU A 167 19.68 -3.65 0.02
CA GLU A 167 20.06 -2.50 -0.81
C GLU A 167 19.63 -1.21 -0.11
N PHE A 168 18.36 -1.11 0.26
CA PHE A 168 17.81 0.04 1.00
C PHE A 168 18.60 0.36 2.28
N LEU A 169 18.90 -0.65 3.10
CA LEU A 169 19.66 -0.44 4.35
C LEU A 169 21.12 -0.06 4.10
N THR A 170 21.72 -0.51 3.00
CA THR A 170 23.11 -0.18 2.64
C THR A 170 23.24 1.27 2.17
N GLU A 171 22.31 1.72 1.32
CA GLU A 171 22.20 3.11 0.90
C GLU A 171 22.03 4.02 2.12
N ARG A 172 21.10 3.68 3.02
CA ARG A 172 20.87 4.43 4.26
C ARG A 172 22.08 4.42 5.20
N GLY A 173 22.76 3.30 5.36
CA GLY A 173 23.97 3.20 6.19
C GLY A 173 25.15 4.01 5.65
N SER A 174 25.12 4.37 4.36
CA SER A 174 26.10 5.26 3.72
C SER A 174 25.76 6.75 3.93
N ASP A 175 24.49 7.08 4.18
CA ASP A 175 23.99 8.42 4.47
C ASP A 175 23.91 8.74 5.99
N TYR A 176 24.03 7.72 6.86
CA TYR A 176 23.96 7.89 8.32
C TYR A 176 25.33 8.33 8.89
N SER A 177 25.56 9.63 8.96
CA SER A 177 26.64 10.21 9.77
C SER A 177 26.04 10.65 11.12
N PRO A 178 26.51 10.10 12.27
CA PRO A 178 25.96 10.43 13.59
C PRO A 178 26.16 11.89 13.99
#